data_AF-A0A0C1Z353-F1
#
_entry.id   AF-A0A0C1Z353-F1
#
_cell.length_a   1.000
_cell.length_b   1.000
_cell.length_c   1.000
_cell.angle_alpha   90.00
_cell.angle_beta   90.00
_cell.angle_gamma   90.00
#
_symmetry.space_group_name_H-M   'P 1'
#
loop_
_entity.id
_entity.type
_entity.pdbx_description
1 polymer ?
#
loop_
_entity_poly.entity_id
_entity_poly.type
_entity_poly.pdbx_seq_one_letter_code
_entity_poly.pdbx_strand_id
1 'polypeptide(L)'
;MHIHHVLDQFEATLKNQIAQLQGAAKSAAPGGVGDWEAIVTHFGLPEIERSERLQQAGQRGHTRGAFPDEFEAVVAVLGRQASALLDQLGGWHQAALATDPSAASRVDALRTSVNQLAADQRKAYEDGIKPRTGVGGLAGIFANASATAKLTPWANLEYDPQLTLACPGCGSPQRTRLVFDCEYCGTPLFEPKQGSPQ
;
A
#
# COMPACT_ATOMS: atom_id res chain seq x y z
N MET A 1 24.65 29.40 9.58
CA MET A 1 23.74 28.23 9.55
C MET A 1 24.53 27.03 10.01
N HIS A 2 24.10 26.33 11.07
CA HIS A 2 24.85 25.22 11.64
C HIS A 2 24.73 24.00 10.72
N ILE A 3 25.85 23.42 10.28
CA ILE A 3 25.86 22.33 9.27
C ILE A 3 24.98 21.14 9.69
N HIS A 4 24.96 20.81 10.98
CA HIS A 4 24.10 19.74 11.51
C HIS A 4 22.60 19.97 11.23
N HIS A 5 22.13 21.22 11.32
CA HIS A 5 20.74 21.53 11.02
C HIS A 5 20.41 21.32 9.54
N VAL A 6 21.34 21.63 8.64
CA VAL A 6 21.18 21.38 7.21
C VAL A 6 21.08 19.88 6.95
N LEU A 7 21.93 19.08 7.61
CA LEU A 7 21.90 17.62 7.50
C LEU A 7 20.60 17.02 8.07
N ASP A 8 20.09 17.55 9.19
CA ASP A 8 18.80 17.16 9.76
C ASP A 8 17.64 17.41 8.78
N GLN A 9 17.62 18.60 8.17
CA GLN A 9 16.60 18.97 7.19
C GLN A 9 16.67 18.10 5.94
N PHE A 10 17.88 17.80 5.46
CA PHE A 10 18.10 16.91 4.33
C PHE A 10 17.55 15.51 4.62
N GLU A 11 17.90 14.93 5.76
CA GLU A 11 17.47 13.59 6.17
C GLU A 11 15.94 13.52 6.33
N ALA A 12 15.34 14.52 6.98
CA ALA A 12 13.89 14.60 7.14
C ALA A 12 13.17 14.72 5.79
N THR A 13 13.69 15.52 4.87
CA THR A 13 13.12 15.71 3.54
C THR A 13 13.18 14.42 2.73
N LEU A 14 14.35 13.75 2.71
CA LEU A 14 14.54 12.49 2.02
C LEU A 14 13.59 11.41 2.56
N LYS A 15 13.48 11.29 3.89
CA LYS A 15 12.57 10.34 4.54
C LYS A 15 11.11 10.60 4.17
N ASN A 16 10.70 11.87 4.15
CA ASN A 16 9.33 12.24 3.77
C ASN A 16 9.04 11.90 2.30
N GLN A 17 9.97 12.19 1.38
CA GLN A 17 9.83 11.84 -0.03
C GLN A 17 9.73 10.33 -0.24
N ILE A 18 10.57 9.54 0.43
CA ILE A 18 10.50 8.07 0.37
C ILE A 18 9.14 7.58 0.89
N ALA A 19 8.66 8.12 2.02
CA ALA A 19 7.37 7.74 2.58
C ALA A 19 6.21 8.07 1.63
N GLN A 20 6.25 9.22 0.96
CA GLN A 20 5.27 9.60 -0.06
C GLN A 20 5.31 8.65 -1.26
N LEU A 21 6.49 8.32 -1.78
CA LEU A 21 6.67 7.37 -2.88
C LEU A 21 6.17 5.98 -2.50
N GLN A 22 6.49 5.48 -1.30
CA GLN A 22 5.98 4.20 -0.81
C GLN A 22 4.46 4.21 -0.65
N GLY A 23 3.89 5.31 -0.15
CA GLY A 23 2.45 5.49 -0.03
C GLY A 23 1.77 5.38 -1.38
N ALA A 24 2.24 6.16 -2.36
CA ALA A 24 1.74 6.17 -3.73
C ALA A 24 1.89 4.80 -4.42
N ALA A 25 3.06 4.16 -4.28
CA ALA A 25 3.32 2.83 -4.83
C ALA A 25 2.36 1.78 -4.25
N LYS A 26 2.09 1.81 -2.93
CA LYS A 26 1.19 0.87 -2.27
C LYS A 26 -0.28 1.11 -2.58
N SER A 27 -0.68 2.37 -2.79
CA SER A 27 -2.07 2.72 -3.13
C SER A 27 -2.40 2.53 -4.60
N ALA A 28 -1.39 2.36 -5.46
CA ALA A 28 -1.59 2.12 -6.88
C ALA A 28 -2.37 0.82 -7.14
N ALA A 29 -3.14 0.82 -8.22
CA ALA A 29 -3.77 -0.40 -8.73
C ALA A 29 -2.69 -1.43 -9.12
N PRO A 30 -3.04 -2.72 -9.25
CA PRO A 30 -2.08 -3.78 -9.57
C PRO A 30 -1.29 -3.45 -10.84
N GLY A 31 0.04 -3.47 -10.73
CA GLY A 31 0.94 -3.11 -11.84
C GLY A 31 1.20 -1.61 -11.98
N GLY A 32 0.83 -0.78 -11.01
CA GLY A 32 1.23 0.62 -10.97
C GLY A 32 0.42 1.56 -11.87
N VAL A 33 -0.86 1.27 -12.09
CA VAL A 33 -1.74 2.11 -12.94
C VAL A 33 -2.24 3.35 -12.16
N GLY A 34 -2.44 4.48 -12.85
CA GLY A 34 -3.01 5.71 -12.29
C GLY A 34 -1.93 6.69 -11.83
N ASP A 35 -2.05 7.24 -10.62
CA ASP A 35 -1.11 8.27 -10.12
C ASP A 35 0.36 7.81 -10.12
N TRP A 36 0.60 6.50 -10.03
CA TRP A 36 1.94 5.94 -10.11
C TRP A 36 2.59 6.09 -11.50
N GLU A 37 1.82 6.02 -12.59
CA GLU A 37 2.32 6.28 -13.96
C GLU A 37 2.89 7.70 -14.05
N ALA A 38 2.16 8.69 -13.54
CA ALA A 38 2.61 10.07 -13.52
C ALA A 38 3.92 10.25 -12.73
N ILE A 39 4.11 9.50 -11.63
CA ILE A 39 5.36 9.49 -10.87
C ILE A 39 6.49 8.89 -11.71
N VAL A 40 6.30 7.72 -12.31
CA VAL A 40 7.31 7.06 -13.16
C VAL A 40 7.75 7.99 -14.31
N THR A 41 6.80 8.66 -14.98
CA THR A 41 7.07 9.65 -16.02
C THR A 41 7.81 10.88 -15.46
N HIS A 42 7.41 11.39 -14.29
CA HIS A 42 8.09 12.54 -13.65
C HIS A 42 9.57 12.25 -13.36
N PHE A 43 9.88 11.02 -12.96
CA PHE A 43 11.26 10.58 -12.73
C PHE A 43 12.00 10.18 -14.03
N GLY A 44 11.38 10.34 -15.20
CA GLY A 44 11.99 10.11 -16.51
C GLY A 44 12.28 8.63 -16.80
N LEU A 45 11.55 7.72 -16.17
CA LEU A 45 11.71 6.28 -16.40
C LEU A 45 10.93 5.86 -17.66
N PRO A 46 11.41 4.81 -18.37
CA PRO A 46 10.73 4.29 -19.54
C PRO A 46 9.34 3.79 -19.15
N GLU A 47 8.33 4.25 -19.89
CA GLU A 47 6.95 3.84 -19.69
C GLU A 47 6.76 2.41 -20.23
N ILE A 48 6.26 1.52 -19.39
CA ILE A 48 5.81 0.19 -19.81
C ILE A 48 4.33 0.32 -20.18
N GLU A 49 3.95 -0.19 -21.35
CA GLU A 49 2.57 -0.10 -21.82
C GLU A 49 1.61 -0.77 -20.85
N ARG A 50 0.42 -0.18 -20.65
CA ARG A 50 -0.54 -0.64 -19.64
C ARG A 50 -0.95 -2.09 -19.82
N SER A 51 -1.11 -2.55 -21.07
CA SER A 51 -1.46 -3.96 -21.33
C SER A 51 -0.37 -4.92 -20.87
N GLU A 52 0.90 -4.56 -21.12
CA GLU A 52 2.07 -5.31 -20.68
C GLU A 52 2.20 -5.32 -19.15
N ARG A 53 1.95 -4.19 -18.48
CA ARG A 53 1.94 -4.11 -17.01
C ARG A 53 0.90 -5.05 -16.40
N LEU A 54 -0.33 -5.06 -16.92
CA LEU A 54 -1.37 -5.97 -16.42
C LEU A 54 -1.02 -7.45 -16.65
N GLN A 55 -0.42 -7.76 -17.80
CA GLN A 55 0.06 -9.11 -18.12
C GLN A 55 1.17 -9.55 -17.15
N GLN A 56 2.17 -8.70 -16.91
CA GLN A 56 3.26 -8.98 -15.97
C GLN A 56 2.76 -9.11 -14.54
N ALA A 57 1.78 -8.30 -14.13
CA ALA A 57 1.17 -8.37 -12.80
C ALA A 57 0.46 -9.72 -12.60
N GLY A 58 -0.29 -10.18 -13.61
CA GLY A 58 -0.93 -11.49 -13.62
C GLY A 58 0.08 -12.64 -13.53
N GLN A 59 1.16 -12.59 -14.33
CA GLN A 59 2.21 -13.62 -14.34
C GLN A 59 2.99 -13.70 -13.01
N ARG A 60 3.23 -12.55 -12.36
CA ARG A 60 3.97 -12.47 -11.09
C ARG A 60 3.06 -12.61 -9.86
N GLY A 61 1.75 -12.80 -10.04
CA GLY A 61 0.78 -12.89 -8.95
C GLY A 61 0.69 -11.63 -8.09
N HIS A 62 0.99 -10.46 -8.67
CA HIS A 62 0.88 -9.18 -7.97
C HIS A 62 -0.58 -8.72 -7.94
N THR A 63 -1.12 -8.63 -6.74
CA THR A 63 -2.54 -8.29 -6.50
C THR A 63 -2.77 -6.84 -6.06
N ARG A 64 -1.69 -6.07 -5.82
CA ARG A 64 -1.75 -4.68 -5.37
C ARG A 64 -0.42 -3.95 -5.59
N GLY A 65 -0.52 -2.63 -5.73
CA GLY A 65 0.60 -1.72 -5.78
C GLY A 65 1.37 -1.73 -7.11
N ALA A 66 2.34 -0.83 -7.18
CA ALA A 66 3.33 -0.71 -8.23
C ALA A 66 4.30 -1.91 -8.28
N PHE A 67 4.94 -2.11 -9.42
CA PHE A 67 6.00 -3.11 -9.54
C PHE A 67 7.19 -2.77 -8.65
N PRO A 68 7.75 -3.75 -7.91
CA PRO A 68 8.96 -3.55 -7.13
C PRO A 68 10.14 -2.99 -7.95
N ASP A 69 10.28 -3.44 -9.20
CA ASP A 69 11.37 -3.00 -10.09
C ASP A 69 11.18 -1.52 -10.51
N GLU A 70 9.95 -1.07 -10.77
CA GLU A 70 9.66 0.35 -11.05
C GLU A 70 9.87 1.22 -9.80
N PHE A 71 9.41 0.73 -8.64
CA PHE A 71 9.62 1.42 -7.37
C PHE A 71 11.12 1.57 -7.06
N GLU A 72 11.90 0.51 -7.23
CA GLU A 72 13.36 0.56 -7.09
C GLU A 72 13.98 1.57 -8.07
N ALA A 73 13.56 1.57 -9.33
CA ALA A 73 14.05 2.49 -10.33
C ALA A 73 13.78 3.97 -9.96
N VAL A 74 12.57 4.27 -9.45
CA VAL A 74 12.21 5.62 -8.98
C VAL A 74 13.08 6.01 -7.79
N VAL A 75 13.23 5.13 -6.80
CA VAL A 75 14.08 5.39 -5.63
C VAL A 75 15.55 5.53 -6.02
N ALA A 76 16.02 4.80 -7.03
CA ALA A 76 17.38 4.94 -7.55
C ALA A 76 17.61 6.32 -8.20
N VAL A 77 16.63 6.88 -8.90
CA VAL A 77 16.71 8.26 -9.42
C VAL A 77 16.78 9.25 -8.25
N LEU A 78 15.91 9.09 -7.24
CA LEU A 78 15.92 9.92 -6.03
C LEU A 78 17.27 9.84 -5.29
N GLY A 79 17.83 8.63 -5.17
CA GLY A 79 19.13 8.40 -4.55
C GLY A 79 20.26 9.12 -5.30
N ARG A 80 20.24 9.11 -6.64
CA ARG A 80 21.21 9.89 -7.43
C ARG A 80 21.09 11.39 -7.20
N GLN A 81 19.86 11.92 -7.15
CA GLN A 81 19.61 13.34 -6.84
C GLN A 81 20.09 13.70 -5.44
N ALA A 82 19.77 12.87 -4.44
CA ALA A 82 20.19 13.04 -3.05
C ALA A 82 21.72 13.00 -2.90
N SER A 83 22.40 12.11 -3.63
CA SER A 83 23.86 12.01 -3.64
C SER A 83 24.50 13.27 -4.22
N ALA A 84 23.98 13.76 -5.36
CA ALA A 84 24.44 15.02 -5.96
C ALA A 84 24.27 16.22 -5.01
N LEU A 85 23.16 16.29 -4.26
CA LEU A 85 22.94 17.32 -3.25
C LEU A 85 23.92 17.22 -2.08
N LEU A 86 24.22 16.01 -1.59
CA LEU A 86 25.23 15.80 -0.55
C LEU A 86 26.63 16.23 -1.01
N ASP A 87 26.98 15.99 -2.27
CA ASP A 87 28.25 16.44 -2.84
C ASP A 87 28.32 17.97 -2.94
N GLN A 88 27.23 18.63 -3.34
CA GLN A 88 27.14 20.10 -3.33
C GLN A 88 27.26 20.67 -1.92
N LEU A 89 26.56 20.08 -0.95
CA LEU A 89 26.66 20.47 0.47
C LEU A 89 28.09 20.29 1.01
N GLY A 90 28.74 19.18 0.65
CA GLY A 90 30.14 18.92 0.99
C GLY A 90 31.08 20.00 0.44
N GLY A 91 30.85 20.44 -0.80
CA GLY A 91 31.59 21.53 -1.42
C GLY A 91 31.35 22.89 -0.74
N TRP A 92 30.09 23.27 -0.52
CA TRP A 92 29.72 24.56 0.09
C TRP A 92 30.21 24.68 1.55
N HIS A 93 30.26 23.56 2.27
CA HIS A 93 30.65 23.52 3.68
C HIS A 93 32.03 22.91 3.94
N GLN A 94 32.91 22.86 2.94
CA GLN A 94 34.22 22.20 3.06
C GLN A 94 35.03 22.68 4.27
N ALA A 95 35.10 23.99 4.52
CA ALA A 95 35.83 24.56 5.65
C ALA A 95 35.21 24.19 7.02
N ALA A 96 33.88 24.10 7.10
CA ALA A 96 33.17 23.67 8.30
C ALA A 96 33.38 22.17 8.56
N LEU A 97 33.33 21.34 7.51
CA LEU A 97 33.58 19.90 7.60
C LEU A 97 35.03 19.59 7.98
N ALA A 98 35.99 20.41 7.58
CA ALA A 98 37.39 20.26 7.96
C ALA A 98 37.64 20.52 9.46
N THR A 99 36.78 21.31 10.11
CA THR A 99 36.92 21.70 11.51
C THR A 99 35.97 20.96 12.45
N ASP A 100 34.95 20.28 11.92
CA ASP A 100 34.00 19.45 12.66
C ASP A 100 33.99 17.99 12.14
N PRO A 101 34.79 17.10 12.75
CA PRO A 101 34.86 15.68 12.37
C PRO A 101 33.53 14.94 12.52
N SER A 102 32.64 15.40 13.41
CA SER A 102 31.34 14.77 13.63
C SER A 102 30.41 15.02 12.45
N ALA A 103 30.41 16.24 11.91
CA ALA A 103 29.66 16.60 10.72
C ALA A 103 30.18 15.85 9.48
N ALA A 104 31.51 15.74 9.33
CA ALA A 104 32.13 14.97 8.25
C ALA A 104 31.71 13.50 8.27
N SER A 105 31.82 12.86 9.44
CA SER A 105 31.41 11.46 9.62
C SER A 105 29.92 11.25 9.32
N ARG A 106 29.08 12.24 9.65
CA ARG A 106 27.64 12.19 9.36
C ARG A 106 27.35 12.30 7.86
N VAL A 107 28.07 13.16 7.13
CA VAL A 107 27.94 13.25 5.66
C VAL A 107 28.33 11.92 5.00
N ASP A 108 29.40 11.27 5.45
CA ASP A 108 29.83 9.98 4.91
C ASP A 108 28.84 8.84 5.22
N ALA A 109 28.25 8.86 6.43
CA ALA A 109 27.17 7.94 6.77
C ALA A 109 25.92 8.15 5.89
N LEU A 110 25.53 9.41 5.65
CA LEU A 110 24.42 9.75 4.76
C LEU A 110 24.68 9.32 3.32
N ARG A 111 25.90 9.52 2.80
CA ARG A 111 26.30 9.03 1.47
C ARG A 111 26.16 7.52 1.35
N THR A 112 26.64 6.80 2.37
CA THR A 112 26.54 5.33 2.42
C THR A 112 25.06 4.90 2.39
N SER A 113 24.22 5.55 3.20
CA SER A 113 22.78 5.26 3.24
C SER A 113 22.09 5.58 1.92
N VAL A 114 22.40 6.71 1.28
CA VAL A 114 21.83 7.09 -0.04
C VAL A 114 22.23 6.08 -1.13
N ASN A 115 23.46 5.56 -1.10
CA ASN A 115 23.93 4.56 -2.07
C ASN A 115 23.22 3.21 -1.93
N GLN A 116 22.77 2.85 -0.72
CA GLN A 116 22.03 1.62 -0.45
C GLN A 116 20.50 1.81 -0.52
N LEU A 117 20.05 3.05 -0.68
CA LEU A 117 18.65 3.43 -0.53
C LEU A 117 17.70 2.62 -1.43
N ALA A 118 18.02 2.47 -2.71
CA ALA A 118 17.13 1.77 -3.65
C ALA A 118 16.90 0.30 -3.25
N ALA A 119 17.98 -0.41 -2.93
CA ALA A 119 17.92 -1.81 -2.53
C ALA A 119 17.17 -2.00 -1.19
N ASP A 120 17.46 -1.14 -0.20
CA ASP A 120 16.83 -1.20 1.11
C ASP A 120 15.33 -0.89 1.02
N GLN A 121 14.96 0.16 0.26
CA GLN A 121 13.58 0.54 0.09
C GLN A 121 12.80 -0.49 -0.73
N ARG A 122 13.41 -1.08 -1.78
CA ARG A 122 12.79 -2.18 -2.53
C ARG A 122 12.41 -3.32 -1.61
N LYS A 123 13.35 -3.79 -0.79
CA LYS A 123 13.12 -4.89 0.15
C LYS A 123 11.97 -4.57 1.10
N ALA A 124 12.01 -3.39 1.72
CA ALA A 124 10.96 -2.93 2.63
C ALA A 124 9.58 -2.82 1.94
N TYR A 125 9.56 -2.39 0.68
CA TYR A 125 8.35 -2.30 -0.12
C TYR A 125 7.78 -3.68 -0.46
N GLU A 126 8.60 -4.61 -0.96
CA GLU A 126 8.21 -5.98 -1.29
C GLU A 126 7.61 -6.71 -0.09
N ASP A 127 8.23 -6.60 1.08
CA ASP A 127 7.73 -7.20 2.32
C ASP A 127 6.39 -6.59 2.76
N GLY A 128 6.12 -5.33 2.38
CA GLY A 128 4.86 -4.65 2.62
C GLY A 128 3.73 -5.05 1.68
N ILE A 129 4.03 -5.41 0.43
CA ILE A 129 3.02 -5.76 -0.59
C ILE A 129 2.74 -7.25 -0.71
N LYS A 130 3.68 -8.13 -0.33
CA LYS A 130 3.46 -9.58 -0.34
C LYS A 130 2.18 -9.94 0.41
N PRO A 131 1.34 -10.85 -0.12
CA PRO A 131 0.21 -11.37 0.63
C PRO A 131 0.73 -11.98 1.93
N ARG A 132 0.10 -11.69 3.06
CA ARG A 132 0.46 -12.33 4.34
C ARG A 132 0.05 -13.80 4.26
N THR A 133 0.91 -14.64 3.70
CA THR A 133 0.69 -16.09 3.54
C THR A 133 0.86 -16.87 4.85
N GLY A 134 1.08 -16.19 5.98
CA GLY A 134 1.50 -16.81 7.24
C GLY A 134 0.47 -16.89 8.38
N VAL A 135 -0.77 -16.42 8.22
CA VAL A 135 -1.80 -16.67 9.26
C VAL A 135 -2.66 -17.82 8.78
N GLY A 136 -2.24 -19.04 9.10
CA GLY A 136 -2.98 -20.27 8.79
C GLY A 136 -4.42 -20.18 9.29
N GLY A 137 -5.36 -20.00 8.36
CA GLY A 137 -6.78 -19.90 8.64
C GLY A 137 -7.54 -19.09 7.60
N LEU A 138 -8.85 -19.33 7.52
CA LEU A 138 -9.82 -18.64 6.66
C LEU A 138 -9.68 -17.10 6.69
N ALA A 139 -9.14 -16.53 7.78
CA ALA A 139 -8.86 -15.10 7.93
C ALA A 139 -7.90 -14.52 6.87
N GLY A 140 -6.89 -15.29 6.42
CA GLY A 140 -5.95 -14.84 5.38
C GLY A 140 -6.58 -14.74 3.98
N ILE A 141 -7.63 -15.53 3.73
CA ILE A 141 -8.38 -15.54 2.47
C ILE A 141 -9.29 -14.31 2.40
N PHE A 142 -10.01 -13.99 3.49
CA PHE A 142 -10.92 -12.84 3.52
C PHE A 142 -10.20 -11.48 3.69
N ALA A 143 -9.02 -11.46 4.30
CA ALA A 143 -8.22 -10.23 4.44
C ALA A 143 -7.84 -9.64 3.07
N ASN A 144 -7.52 -10.48 2.09
CA ASN A 144 -7.18 -10.03 0.74
C ASN A 144 -8.44 -9.81 -0.13
N ALA A 145 -9.55 -10.51 0.12
CA ALA A 145 -10.79 -10.37 -0.63
C ALA A 145 -11.41 -8.96 -0.53
N SER A 146 -11.36 -8.34 0.65
CA SER A 146 -11.86 -6.97 0.85
C SER A 146 -11.03 -5.92 0.11
N ALA A 147 -9.72 -6.16 -0.06
CA ALA A 147 -8.83 -5.27 -0.79
C ALA A 147 -9.01 -5.38 -2.31
N THR A 148 -9.20 -6.59 -2.83
CA THR A 148 -9.45 -6.81 -4.27
C THR A 148 -10.88 -6.47 -4.70
N ALA A 149 -11.88 -6.55 -3.81
CA ALA A 149 -13.26 -6.16 -4.12
C ALA A 149 -13.40 -4.69 -4.58
N LYS A 150 -12.52 -3.80 -4.12
CA LYS A 150 -12.47 -2.39 -4.54
C LYS A 150 -11.84 -2.16 -5.92
N LEU A 151 -11.12 -3.15 -6.44
CA LEU A 151 -10.37 -3.05 -7.70
C LEU A 151 -11.09 -3.73 -8.87
N THR A 152 -12.16 -4.49 -8.58
CA THR A 152 -12.95 -5.19 -9.60
C THR A 152 -14.01 -4.30 -10.25
N PRO A 153 -14.47 -4.61 -11.48
CA PRO A 153 -15.44 -3.78 -12.23
C PRO A 153 -16.76 -3.49 -11.49
N TRP A 154 -17.07 -4.31 -10.49
CA TRP A 154 -18.27 -4.21 -9.64
C TRP A 154 -18.03 -3.44 -8.33
N ALA A 155 -16.88 -2.78 -8.15
CA ALA A 155 -16.61 -1.92 -6.99
C ALA A 155 -17.61 -0.74 -6.87
N ASN A 156 -18.19 -0.30 -7.99
CA ASN A 156 -19.19 0.77 -8.06
C ASN A 156 -20.62 0.25 -8.23
N LEU A 157 -20.85 -1.06 -8.12
CA LEU A 157 -22.20 -1.61 -8.11
C LEU A 157 -22.79 -1.35 -6.73
N GLU A 158 -23.80 -0.47 -6.66
CA GLU A 158 -24.66 -0.37 -5.48
C GLU A 158 -25.42 -1.69 -5.35
N TYR A 159 -25.01 -2.50 -4.38
CA TYR A 159 -25.74 -3.69 -4.00
C TYR A 159 -26.86 -3.28 -3.07
N ASP A 160 -28.09 -3.62 -3.44
CA ASP A 160 -29.21 -3.57 -2.50
C ASP A 160 -28.97 -4.67 -1.45
N PRO A 161 -28.65 -4.31 -0.18
CA PRO A 161 -28.34 -5.31 0.83
C PRO A 161 -29.59 -6.16 1.07
N GLN A 162 -29.60 -7.36 0.51
CA GLN A 162 -30.67 -8.31 0.78
C GLN A 162 -30.50 -8.87 2.19
N LEU A 163 -31.36 -8.41 3.09
CA LEU A 163 -31.46 -8.95 4.43
C LEU A 163 -32.09 -10.35 4.35
N THR A 164 -31.28 -11.38 4.57
CA THR A 164 -31.78 -12.75 4.70
C THR A 164 -32.04 -13.04 6.18
N LEU A 165 -33.31 -13.24 6.54
CA LEU A 165 -33.68 -13.68 7.89
C LEU A 165 -33.30 -15.15 8.06
N ALA A 166 -32.61 -15.48 9.16
CA ALA A 166 -32.29 -16.86 9.53
C ALA A 166 -33.33 -17.39 10.52
N CYS A 167 -33.75 -18.64 10.35
CA CYS A 167 -34.68 -19.30 11.27
C CYS A 167 -34.04 -19.46 12.67
N PRO A 168 -34.71 -19.05 13.75
CA PRO A 168 -34.18 -19.24 15.10
C PRO A 168 -34.12 -20.71 15.53
N GLY A 169 -34.95 -21.58 14.95
CA GLY A 169 -34.99 -23.00 15.28
C GLY A 169 -33.87 -23.83 14.63
N CYS A 170 -33.61 -23.65 13.33
CA CYS A 170 -32.68 -24.48 12.57
C CYS A 170 -31.58 -23.71 11.82
N GLY A 171 -31.59 -22.37 11.87
CA GLY A 171 -30.62 -21.52 11.18
C GLY A 171 -30.80 -21.41 9.66
N SER A 172 -31.80 -22.07 9.06
CA SER A 172 -32.01 -22.00 7.61
C SER A 172 -32.43 -20.60 7.17
N PRO A 173 -31.95 -20.12 6.00
CA PRO A 173 -32.35 -18.82 5.46
C PRO A 173 -33.80 -18.83 4.97
N GLN A 174 -34.50 -17.70 5.14
CA GLN A 174 -35.83 -17.48 4.56
C GLN A 174 -35.73 -17.40 3.03
N ARG A 175 -36.44 -18.29 2.33
CA ARG A 175 -36.50 -18.32 0.85
C ARG A 175 -37.56 -17.38 0.29
N THR A 176 -38.72 -17.33 0.93
CA THR A 176 -39.90 -16.62 0.45
C THR A 176 -40.20 -15.43 1.36
N ARG A 177 -40.21 -14.20 0.80
CA ARG A 177 -40.57 -13.00 1.56
C ARG A 177 -42.01 -13.12 2.07
N LEU A 178 -42.25 -12.61 3.28
CA LEU A 178 -43.56 -12.58 3.95
C LEU A 178 -44.15 -13.96 4.32
N VAL A 179 -43.35 -15.03 4.27
CA VAL A 179 -43.69 -16.32 4.89
C VAL A 179 -43.06 -16.32 6.28
N PHE A 180 -43.89 -16.41 7.31
CA PHE A 180 -43.47 -16.27 8.71
C PHE A 180 -43.17 -17.60 9.39
N ASP A 181 -43.31 -18.71 8.68
CA ASP A 181 -42.94 -20.04 9.13
C ASP A 181 -41.73 -20.55 8.35
N CYS A 182 -40.82 -21.23 9.04
CA CYS A 182 -39.66 -21.83 8.39
C CYS A 182 -40.10 -23.01 7.50
N GLU A 183 -39.83 -22.94 6.19
CA GLU A 183 -40.13 -24.02 5.23
C GLU A 183 -39.43 -25.35 5.57
N TYR A 184 -38.35 -25.32 6.35
CA TYR A 184 -37.56 -26.50 6.70
C TYR A 184 -38.02 -27.18 7.98
N CYS A 185 -38.18 -26.42 9.07
CA CYS A 185 -38.47 -26.97 10.40
C CYS A 185 -39.84 -26.57 10.95
N GLY A 186 -40.61 -25.75 10.23
CA GLY A 186 -41.93 -25.27 10.64
C GLY A 186 -41.92 -24.29 11.81
N THR A 187 -40.75 -23.89 12.33
CA THR A 187 -40.66 -22.92 13.43
C THR A 187 -41.02 -21.53 12.93
N PRO A 188 -41.86 -20.76 13.65
CA PRO A 188 -42.14 -19.38 13.29
C PRO A 188 -40.86 -18.53 13.35
N LEU A 189 -40.67 -17.67 12.36
CA LEU A 189 -39.52 -16.78 12.25
C LEU A 189 -39.60 -15.57 13.20
N PHE A 190 -40.79 -15.28 13.72
CA PHE A 190 -41.04 -14.20 14.67
C PHE A 190 -41.84 -14.73 15.85
N GLU A 191 -41.42 -14.37 17.07
CA GLU A 191 -42.24 -14.59 18.24
C GLU A 191 -43.36 -13.54 18.29
N PRO A 192 -44.62 -13.93 18.54
CA PRO A 192 -45.66 -12.95 18.80
C PRO A 192 -45.27 -12.15 20.04
N LYS A 193 -45.20 -10.82 19.91
CA LYS A 193 -44.92 -9.91 21.01
C LYS A 193 -45.97 -10.17 22.09
N GLN A 194 -45.58 -10.84 23.18
CA GLN A 194 -46.48 -11.09 24.30
C GLN A 194 -47.00 -9.73 24.79
N GLY A 195 -48.31 -9.55 24.70
CA GLY A 195 -48.97 -8.30 25.04
C GLY A 195 -48.60 -7.88 26.46
N SER A 196 -48.06 -6.68 26.61
CA SER A 196 -48.01 -5.99 27.90
C SER A 196 -49.45 -5.82 28.37
N PRO A 197 -49.83 -6.27 29.58
CA PRO A 197 -51.17 -6.01 30.10
C PRO A 197 -51.35 -4.48 30.22
N GLN A 198 -52.40 -3.96 29.58
CA GLN A 198 -52.87 -2.59 29.80
C GLN A 198 -53.55 -2.46 31.16
#